data_AF-A0A365NKA4-F1
#
_entry.id   AF-A0A365NKA4-F1
#
_cell.length_a   1.000
_cell.length_b   1.000
_cell.length_c   1.000
_cell.angle_alpha   90.00
_cell.angle_beta   90.00
_cell.angle_gamma   90.00
#
_symmetry.space_group_name_H-M   'P 1'
#
loop_
_entity.id
_entity.type
_entity.pdbx_description
1 polymer ?
#
loop_
_entity_poly.entity_id
_entity_poly.type
_entity_poly.pdbx_seq_one_letter_code
_entity_poly.pdbx_strand_id
1 'polypeptide(L)'
;MATSSLPCANCSPDGANCQNTGKSSCAKCRLVVYCSSECQKFHWPVHKLDCKSALNSDAWKPEWVLQNRIPAFAPGGQVPTRNGLGGDTWIFGSVPALDVLKLDGNEGESFQKSLSLLFAASGDLRNVVKTIAQLAPGWDQPLHITINDRDLNIVGRNAIILLIALTSDDDEQAVDCIIHTWYSSFIRKSDQVVLQQRIRPLIQAVCDKIKDKPDNRILGKTWVFGKRSLRLVLAKGTWDKLLSFVSTANGLNMEIANQFRKAVTLAESQRDFLDRHYAFLPPSHRVAKQRFREHGVLQPFGVGRSEFTIPNPTLFHSPCSWPMEYSCEPLDGWSAKDVEMTQHGPATSDIYGKLFTYLRSVLKHFISRIANKRITFQLLHLNATDLLDHLKKGSFDRIEVSNISDKSYLGINMTVAVMAPLLRSPTVNPHATLITRFMDAIQENMTSEDRVGPTPGSDKHEEMVALLDGYFPETALPTTTWDAIIVKFVLASDLIRTFDHIFDKIAHKLEFDEFPEYMKLGIKDEHTIIEKWPFRLKLKQGQAGAQEEFDRMMGAGVTGKEFYLEWKRV
;
A
#
# COMPACT_ATOMS: atom_id res chain seq x y z
N MET A 1 25.14 -2.89 -6.50
CA MET A 1 24.61 -1.65 -5.88
C MET A 1 25.41 -1.38 -4.62
N ALA A 2 25.87 -0.15 -4.38
CA ALA A 2 26.53 0.19 -3.13
C ALA A 2 25.56 -0.03 -1.96
N THR A 3 26.01 -0.66 -0.87
CA THR A 3 25.23 -0.77 0.37
C THR A 3 24.84 0.63 0.85
N SER A 4 23.56 0.85 1.12
CA SER A 4 23.04 2.13 1.63
C SER A 4 23.83 2.54 2.87
N SER A 5 24.48 3.71 2.82
CA SER A 5 25.25 4.26 3.94
C SER A 5 24.27 4.79 4.98
N LEU A 6 24.09 4.04 6.07
CA LEU A 6 23.21 4.46 7.17
C LEU A 6 23.94 5.42 8.11
N PRO A 7 23.32 6.54 8.53
CA PRO A 7 23.93 7.41 9.52
C PRO A 7 24.06 6.68 10.87
N CYS A 8 25.09 7.02 11.64
CA CYS A 8 25.21 6.57 13.02
C CYS A 8 23.98 6.99 13.82
N ALA A 9 23.41 6.08 14.61
CA ALA A 9 22.23 6.37 15.43
C ALA A 9 22.49 7.34 16.58
N ASN A 10 23.76 7.62 16.89
CA ASN A 10 24.13 8.71 17.80
C ASN A 10 24.15 10.08 17.10
N CYS A 11 23.83 10.17 15.81
CA CYS A 11 23.77 11.45 15.10
C CYS A 11 22.64 12.31 15.68
N SER A 12 22.97 13.53 16.09
CA SER A 12 21.98 14.50 16.52
C SER A 12 21.59 15.40 15.35
N PRO A 13 20.33 15.86 15.31
CA PRO A 13 19.83 16.75 14.26
C PRO A 13 20.49 18.14 14.25
N ASP A 14 21.01 18.59 15.39
CA ASP A 14 21.67 19.88 15.60
C ASP A 14 23.18 19.85 15.27
N GLY A 15 23.71 18.70 14.83
CA GLY A 15 25.12 18.54 14.48
C GLY A 15 26.08 18.50 15.68
N ALA A 16 25.56 18.52 16.91
CA ALA A 16 26.38 18.44 18.13
C ALA A 16 27.01 17.05 18.35
N ASN A 17 26.44 16.00 17.76
CA ASN A 17 26.92 14.62 17.85
C ASN A 17 27.52 14.10 16.53
N CYS A 18 27.80 12.80 16.49
CA CYS A 18 28.47 12.08 15.41
C CYS A 18 27.74 12.15 14.06
N GLN A 19 28.41 12.66 13.02
CA GLN A 19 27.93 12.68 11.62
C GLN A 19 28.43 11.50 10.76
N ASN A 20 29.18 10.57 11.34
CA ASN A 20 29.75 9.45 10.61
C ASN A 20 28.70 8.41 10.18
N THR A 21 28.99 7.70 9.11
CA THR A 21 28.25 6.50 8.69
C THR A 21 28.41 5.38 9.71
N GLY A 22 27.32 4.73 10.08
CA GLY A 22 27.31 3.54 10.92
C GLY A 22 27.89 2.33 10.19
N LYS A 23 28.72 1.56 10.90
CA LYS A 23 29.45 0.40 10.37
C LYS A 23 28.99 -0.92 10.98
N SER A 24 28.56 -0.88 12.24
CA SER A 24 28.13 -2.06 12.99
C SER A 24 26.73 -1.84 13.57
N SER A 25 25.85 -2.84 13.45
CA SER A 25 24.52 -2.77 14.06
C SER A 25 24.52 -3.16 15.53
N CYS A 26 23.47 -2.74 16.25
CA CYS A 26 23.17 -3.27 17.57
C CYS A 26 23.01 -4.80 17.49
N ALA A 27 23.86 -5.55 18.18
CA ALA A 27 23.91 -7.01 18.08
C ALA A 27 22.58 -7.70 18.46
N LYS A 28 21.80 -7.09 19.38
CA LYS A 28 20.56 -7.67 19.88
C LYS A 28 19.38 -7.48 18.93
N CYS A 29 19.06 -6.22 18.56
CA CYS A 29 17.84 -5.93 17.78
C CYS A 29 18.11 -5.70 16.28
N ARG A 30 19.36 -5.40 15.90
CA ARG A 30 19.74 -5.06 14.52
C ARG A 30 18.89 -3.95 13.87
N LEU A 31 18.30 -3.06 14.67
CA LEU A 31 17.48 -1.92 14.21
C LEU A 31 18.29 -0.64 13.95
N VAL A 32 19.44 -0.48 14.60
CA VAL A 32 20.27 0.73 14.54
C VAL A 32 21.71 0.38 14.25
N VAL A 33 22.45 1.35 13.70
CA VAL A 33 23.90 1.23 13.43
C VAL A 33 24.71 2.29 14.15
N TYR A 34 25.97 1.97 14.41
CA TYR A 34 26.93 2.83 15.08
C TYR A 34 28.23 2.87 14.30
N CYS A 35 28.91 4.02 14.29
CA CYS A 35 30.23 4.16 13.70
C CYS A 35 31.34 3.65 14.63
N SER A 36 31.10 3.63 15.95
CA SER A 36 32.02 3.19 16.99
C SER A 36 31.29 2.72 18.26
N SER A 37 32.00 2.02 19.15
CA SER A 37 31.51 1.60 20.46
C SER A 37 31.14 2.77 21.37
N GLU A 38 31.84 3.89 21.26
CA GLU A 38 31.61 5.10 22.06
C GLU A 38 30.26 5.71 21.70
N CYS A 39 29.94 5.79 20.40
CA CYS A 39 28.64 6.25 19.94
C CYS A 39 27.51 5.32 20.41
N GLN A 40 27.75 4.00 20.44
CA GLN A 40 26.78 3.07 21.01
C GLN A 40 26.56 3.33 22.51
N LYS A 41 27.63 3.50 23.29
CA LYS A 41 27.54 3.80 24.74
C LYS A 41 26.78 5.11 24.99
N PHE A 42 27.01 6.13 24.17
CA PHE A 42 26.37 7.43 24.30
C PHE A 42 24.87 7.40 23.95
N HIS A 43 24.48 6.67 22.89
CA HIS A 43 23.08 6.51 22.49
C HIS A 43 22.32 5.47 23.35
N TRP A 44 23.03 4.57 24.04
CA TRP A 44 22.43 3.47 24.80
C TRP A 44 21.34 3.87 25.82
N PRO A 45 21.45 4.98 26.57
CA PRO A 45 20.41 5.41 27.51
C PRO A 45 19.03 5.57 26.86
N VAL A 46 18.99 5.98 25.59
CA VAL A 46 17.76 6.11 24.80
C VAL A 46 17.42 4.77 24.14
N HIS A 47 18.36 4.18 23.40
CA HIS A 47 18.10 2.97 22.62
C HIS A 47 17.72 1.74 23.45
N LYS A 48 18.17 1.66 24.72
CA LYS A 48 17.87 0.52 25.59
C LYS A 48 16.36 0.34 25.80
N LEU A 49 15.56 1.41 25.71
CA LEU A 49 14.11 1.36 25.87
C LEU A 49 13.46 0.53 24.76
N ASP A 50 13.88 0.74 23.52
CA ASP A 50 13.42 -0.03 22.36
C ASP A 50 14.01 -1.46 22.39
N CYS A 51 15.33 -1.56 22.58
CA CYS A 51 16.09 -2.80 22.46
C CYS A 51 15.76 -3.83 23.55
N LYS A 52 15.39 -3.36 24.74
CA LYS A 52 14.93 -4.19 25.86
C LYS A 52 13.41 -4.12 26.08
N SER A 53 12.65 -3.52 25.17
CA SER A 53 11.20 -3.54 25.25
C SER A 53 10.65 -4.96 25.24
N ALA A 54 9.47 -5.16 25.82
CA ALA A 54 8.77 -6.44 25.78
C ALA A 54 8.50 -6.89 24.33
N LEU A 55 8.23 -5.95 23.43
CA LEU A 55 8.01 -6.23 22.00
C LEU A 55 9.23 -6.87 21.32
N ASN A 56 10.45 -6.58 21.78
CA ASN A 56 11.67 -7.17 21.25
C ASN A 56 12.05 -8.53 21.87
N SER A 57 11.12 -9.19 22.59
CA SER A 57 11.33 -10.50 23.21
C SER A 57 10.63 -11.61 22.43
N ASP A 58 11.29 -12.72 22.13
CA ASP A 58 10.62 -13.91 21.55
C ASP A 58 9.50 -14.45 22.45
N ALA A 59 9.62 -14.26 23.77
CA ALA A 59 8.63 -14.63 24.77
C ALA A 59 7.46 -13.62 24.91
N TRP A 60 7.40 -12.58 24.07
CA TRP A 60 6.29 -11.63 24.10
C TRP A 60 4.96 -12.34 23.85
N LYS A 61 3.95 -12.00 24.65
CA LYS A 61 2.59 -12.47 24.49
C LYS A 61 1.64 -11.29 24.30
N PRO A 62 0.59 -11.45 23.50
CA PRO A 62 -0.51 -10.51 23.42
C PRO A 62 -1.14 -10.20 24.79
N GLU A 63 -1.68 -9.00 24.94
CA GLU A 63 -2.28 -8.57 26.21
C GLU A 63 -3.48 -9.43 26.62
N TRP A 64 -4.31 -9.86 25.67
CA TRP A 64 -5.46 -10.73 26.00
C TRP A 64 -5.03 -12.08 26.57
N VAL A 65 -3.87 -12.60 26.15
CA VAL A 65 -3.29 -13.84 26.69
C VAL A 65 -2.77 -13.61 28.11
N LEU A 66 -2.03 -12.51 28.33
CA LEU A 66 -1.49 -12.17 29.65
C LEU A 66 -2.61 -11.96 30.69
N GLN A 67 -3.72 -11.38 30.27
CA GLN A 67 -4.89 -11.10 31.12
C GLN A 67 -5.89 -12.25 31.18
N ASN A 68 -5.66 -13.35 30.45
CA ASN A 68 -6.58 -14.48 30.33
C ASN A 68 -8.02 -14.04 29.99
N ARG A 69 -8.16 -13.13 29.01
CA ARG A 69 -9.45 -12.57 28.59
C ARG A 69 -9.81 -12.98 27.16
N ILE A 70 -11.11 -12.91 26.86
CA ILE A 70 -11.62 -13.05 25.50
C ILE A 70 -11.22 -11.79 24.71
N PRO A 71 -10.55 -11.92 23.56
CA PRO A 71 -10.17 -10.77 22.75
C PRO A 71 -11.39 -10.15 22.04
N ALA A 72 -11.30 -8.86 21.71
CA ALA A 72 -12.35 -8.09 21.05
C ALA A 72 -12.72 -8.61 19.65
N PHE A 73 -11.81 -9.34 18.99
CA PHE A 73 -12.06 -9.98 17.69
C PHE A 73 -12.74 -11.36 17.80
N ALA A 74 -13.04 -11.85 19.00
CA ALA A 74 -13.75 -13.11 19.19
C ALA A 74 -15.18 -13.03 18.62
N PRO A 75 -15.74 -14.13 18.06
CA PRO A 75 -17.13 -14.19 17.64
C PRO A 75 -18.08 -13.82 18.79
N GLY A 76 -19.04 -12.94 18.53
CA GLY A 76 -19.97 -12.41 19.55
C GLY A 76 -19.39 -11.32 20.45
N GLY A 77 -18.11 -10.96 20.29
CA GLY A 77 -17.54 -9.77 20.90
C GLY A 77 -18.18 -8.50 20.37
N GLN A 78 -18.24 -7.46 21.21
CA GLN A 78 -18.61 -6.12 20.74
C GLN A 78 -17.48 -5.62 19.83
N VAL A 79 -17.69 -5.69 18.51
CA VAL A 79 -16.81 -5.00 17.57
C VAL A 79 -16.80 -3.53 17.98
N PRO A 80 -15.63 -2.93 18.29
CA PRO A 80 -15.58 -1.54 18.69
C PRO A 80 -16.30 -0.71 17.64
N THR A 81 -17.27 0.11 18.08
CA THR A 81 -17.84 1.13 17.20
C THR A 81 -16.67 1.93 16.63
N ARG A 82 -16.63 2.09 15.29
CA ARG A 82 -15.62 2.93 14.65
C ARG A 82 -15.64 4.29 15.37
N ASN A 83 -14.55 4.63 16.03
CA ASN A 83 -14.41 5.96 16.61
C ASN A 83 -14.56 6.94 15.45
N GLY A 84 -15.54 7.86 15.52
CA GLY A 84 -15.79 8.85 14.45
C GLY A 84 -14.64 9.82 14.17
N LEU A 85 -13.46 9.58 14.77
CA LEU A 85 -12.19 10.27 14.55
C LEU A 85 -11.35 9.62 13.43
N GLY A 86 -11.66 8.37 13.05
CA GLY A 86 -11.07 7.65 11.92
C GLY A 86 -11.99 7.65 10.71
N GLY A 87 -11.40 7.71 9.52
CA GLY A 87 -12.13 7.70 8.25
C GLY A 87 -12.02 6.39 7.47
N ASP A 88 -12.84 6.29 6.42
CA ASP A 88 -12.93 5.12 5.55
C ASP A 88 -12.13 5.29 4.25
N THR A 89 -11.16 6.20 4.26
CA THR A 89 -10.36 6.53 3.07
C THR A 89 -9.14 5.61 3.00
N TRP A 90 -8.90 5.01 1.83
CA TRP A 90 -7.75 4.13 1.59
C TRP A 90 -6.63 4.87 0.85
N ILE A 91 -5.95 5.78 1.57
CA ILE A 91 -4.90 6.62 0.97
C ILE A 91 -3.54 5.91 0.90
N PHE A 92 -3.39 4.76 1.57
CA PHE A 92 -2.31 3.80 1.37
C PHE A 92 -2.90 2.56 0.70
N GLY A 93 -2.17 2.00 -0.27
CA GLY A 93 -2.57 0.75 -0.90
C GLY A 93 -2.70 -0.40 0.09
N SER A 94 -3.76 -1.20 -0.07
CA SER A 94 -4.06 -2.36 0.78
C SER A 94 -3.50 -3.69 0.26
N VAL A 95 -2.77 -3.67 -0.85
CA VAL A 95 -2.07 -4.83 -1.43
C VAL A 95 -0.77 -4.36 -2.13
N PRO A 96 0.19 -5.25 -2.37
CA PRO A 96 1.42 -4.94 -3.09
C PRO A 96 1.21 -4.30 -4.47
N ALA A 97 2.00 -3.26 -4.77
CA ALA A 97 2.03 -2.56 -6.07
C ALA A 97 2.24 -3.52 -7.26
N LEU A 98 1.40 -3.36 -8.27
CA LEU A 98 1.44 -4.10 -9.53
C LEU A 98 2.04 -3.24 -10.64
N ASP A 99 2.96 -3.82 -11.42
CA ASP A 99 3.23 -3.33 -12.77
C ASP A 99 2.11 -3.81 -13.69
N VAL A 100 1.20 -2.88 -13.99
CA VAL A 100 0.00 -3.12 -14.79
C VAL A 100 0.33 -3.28 -16.28
N LEU A 101 1.49 -2.79 -16.71
CA LEU A 101 1.95 -3.03 -18.08
C LEU A 101 2.47 -4.45 -18.21
N LYS A 102 3.43 -4.82 -17.35
CA LYS A 102 4.25 -6.04 -17.44
C LYS A 102 4.65 -6.30 -18.91
N LEU A 103 5.26 -5.27 -19.49
CA LEU A 103 5.40 -5.11 -20.93
C LEU A 103 6.15 -6.29 -21.56
N ASP A 104 7.21 -6.74 -20.92
CA ASP A 104 8.04 -7.89 -21.31
C ASP A 104 7.25 -9.19 -21.33
N GLY A 105 6.45 -9.45 -20.28
CA GLY A 105 5.66 -10.67 -20.12
C GLY A 105 4.33 -10.67 -20.87
N ASN A 106 3.84 -9.51 -21.33
CA ASN A 106 2.54 -9.41 -22.00
C ASN A 106 2.64 -9.13 -23.51
N GLU A 107 3.17 -7.97 -23.92
CA GLU A 107 3.38 -7.67 -25.36
C GLU A 107 4.74 -8.12 -25.89
N GLY A 108 5.73 -8.31 -25.01
CA GLY A 108 7.11 -8.64 -25.37
C GLY A 108 8.05 -7.43 -25.43
N GLU A 109 9.35 -7.68 -25.22
CA GLU A 109 10.40 -6.65 -25.19
C GLU A 109 10.51 -5.83 -26.49
N SER A 110 10.17 -6.44 -27.63
CA SER A 110 10.21 -5.79 -28.94
C SER A 110 9.02 -4.86 -29.22
N PHE A 111 8.07 -4.72 -28.28
CA PHE A 111 6.87 -3.93 -28.50
C PHE A 111 7.18 -2.42 -28.53
N GLN A 112 6.99 -1.80 -29.70
CA GLN A 112 7.35 -0.39 -29.96
C GLN A 112 6.14 0.44 -30.41
N LYS A 113 5.01 0.33 -29.71
CA LYS A 113 3.82 1.18 -29.93
C LYS A 113 3.40 1.93 -28.68
N SER A 114 2.62 2.98 -28.86
CA SER A 114 2.03 3.75 -27.77
C SER A 114 0.98 2.93 -27.01
N LEU A 115 0.97 3.10 -25.68
CA LEU A 115 0.05 2.44 -24.77
C LEU A 115 -0.76 3.45 -23.95
N SER A 116 -1.99 3.08 -23.63
CA SER A 116 -2.91 3.85 -22.81
C SER A 116 -3.40 3.02 -21.62
N LEU A 117 -3.24 3.54 -20.40
CA LEU A 117 -3.60 2.88 -19.15
C LEU A 117 -4.69 3.64 -18.42
N LEU A 118 -5.65 2.91 -17.84
CA LEU A 118 -6.67 3.44 -16.95
C LEU A 118 -6.57 2.79 -15.58
N PHE A 119 -6.37 3.59 -14.54
CA PHE A 119 -6.53 3.22 -13.14
C PHE A 119 -7.88 3.78 -12.68
N ALA A 120 -8.95 2.99 -12.78
CA ALA A 120 -10.33 3.48 -12.73
C ALA A 120 -10.84 3.80 -11.31
N ALA A 121 -10.26 3.16 -10.30
CA ALA A 121 -10.51 3.39 -8.89
C ALA A 121 -9.18 3.22 -8.15
N SER A 122 -8.25 4.13 -8.45
CA SER A 122 -6.82 3.89 -8.23
C SER A 122 -6.46 3.71 -6.76
N GLY A 123 -7.19 4.35 -5.84
CA GLY A 123 -6.61 4.63 -4.54
C GLY A 123 -5.34 5.46 -4.74
N ASP A 124 -4.22 5.02 -4.19
CA ASP A 124 -2.94 5.71 -4.32
C ASP A 124 -2.21 5.48 -5.67
N LEU A 125 -1.01 6.05 -5.81
CA LEU A 125 -0.22 5.98 -7.03
C LEU A 125 0.70 4.75 -7.11
N ARG A 126 0.62 3.76 -6.21
CA ARG A 126 1.65 2.70 -6.10
C ARG A 126 1.77 1.90 -7.40
N ASN A 127 0.65 1.57 -8.03
CA ASN A 127 0.62 0.84 -9.30
C ASN A 127 1.19 1.69 -10.44
N VAL A 128 0.82 2.99 -10.50
CA VAL A 128 1.35 3.94 -11.49
C VAL A 128 2.87 4.07 -11.37
N VAL A 129 3.36 4.24 -10.14
CA VAL A 129 4.78 4.39 -9.83
C VAL A 129 5.56 3.12 -10.16
N LYS A 130 5.09 1.94 -9.73
CA LYS A 130 5.72 0.65 -10.02
C LYS A 130 5.78 0.40 -11.53
N THR A 131 4.65 0.59 -12.23
CA THR A 131 4.54 0.44 -13.69
C THR A 131 5.55 1.30 -14.43
N ILE A 132 5.63 2.60 -14.12
CA ILE A 132 6.57 3.49 -14.81
C ILE A 132 8.02 3.19 -14.42
N ALA A 133 8.30 2.89 -13.15
CA ALA A 133 9.64 2.57 -12.67
C ALA A 133 10.23 1.31 -13.35
N GLN A 134 9.36 0.36 -13.73
CA GLN A 134 9.76 -0.90 -14.38
C GLN A 134 9.80 -0.82 -15.92
N LEU A 135 9.45 0.33 -16.53
CA LEU A 135 9.64 0.51 -17.96
C LEU A 135 11.11 0.27 -18.35
N ALA A 136 11.32 -0.47 -19.44
CA ALA A 136 12.66 -0.68 -19.98
C ALA A 136 13.31 0.66 -20.38
N PRO A 137 14.63 0.85 -20.16
CA PRO A 137 15.33 2.06 -20.58
C PRO A 137 15.10 2.41 -22.06
N GLY A 138 15.15 1.43 -22.95
CA GLY A 138 15.03 1.62 -24.40
C GLY A 138 13.60 1.70 -24.97
N TRP A 139 12.57 1.66 -24.14
CA TRP A 139 11.18 1.79 -24.61
C TRP A 139 10.75 3.26 -24.64
N ASP A 140 10.82 3.93 -25.79
CA ASP A 140 10.63 5.40 -25.90
C ASP A 140 9.30 5.84 -26.54
N GLN A 141 8.31 4.95 -26.45
CA GLN A 141 6.98 5.20 -26.98
C GLN A 141 6.14 6.08 -26.05
N PRO A 142 5.12 6.78 -26.57
CA PRO A 142 4.20 7.55 -25.74
C PRO A 142 3.38 6.65 -24.80
N LEU A 143 3.34 7.02 -23.52
CA LEU A 143 2.51 6.38 -22.50
C LEU A 143 1.46 7.38 -22.00
N HIS A 144 0.19 7.02 -22.19
CA HIS A 144 -0.95 7.80 -21.72
C HIS A 144 -1.54 7.15 -20.48
N ILE A 145 -1.65 7.88 -19.38
CA ILE A 145 -2.11 7.34 -18.10
C ILE A 145 -3.29 8.17 -17.61
N THR A 146 -4.44 7.53 -17.48
CA THR A 146 -5.64 8.09 -16.87
C THR A 146 -5.81 7.47 -15.48
N ILE A 147 -6.02 8.32 -14.47
CA ILE A 147 -6.18 7.95 -13.07
C ILE A 147 -7.51 8.53 -12.62
N ASN A 148 -8.36 7.73 -12.02
CA ASN A 148 -9.66 8.15 -11.52
C ASN A 148 -9.86 7.65 -10.09
N ASP A 149 -10.46 8.52 -9.28
CA ASP A 149 -11.06 8.12 -8.01
C ASP A 149 -12.27 9.01 -7.72
N ARG A 150 -13.22 8.50 -6.94
CA ARG A 150 -14.39 9.26 -6.51
C ARG A 150 -14.09 10.15 -5.31
N ASP A 151 -13.00 9.90 -4.60
CA ASP A 151 -12.61 10.65 -3.41
C ASP A 151 -11.59 11.76 -3.75
N LEU A 152 -11.95 13.01 -3.46
CA LEU A 152 -11.09 14.16 -3.63
C LEU A 152 -9.78 14.06 -2.84
N ASN A 153 -9.80 13.49 -1.63
CA ASN A 153 -8.59 13.31 -0.81
C ASN A 153 -7.56 12.46 -1.56
N ILE A 154 -8.03 11.45 -2.30
CA ILE A 154 -7.20 10.58 -3.13
C ILE A 154 -6.75 11.31 -4.41
N VAL A 155 -7.69 11.85 -5.20
CA VAL A 155 -7.36 12.53 -6.46
C VAL A 155 -6.42 13.72 -6.24
N GLY A 156 -6.72 14.54 -5.23
CA GLY A 156 -5.94 15.72 -4.89
C GLY A 156 -4.52 15.38 -4.43
N ARG A 157 -4.38 14.35 -3.59
CA ARG A 157 -3.07 13.88 -3.13
C ARG A 157 -2.25 13.28 -4.26
N ASN A 158 -2.87 12.46 -5.12
CA ASN A 158 -2.22 11.90 -6.31
C ASN A 158 -1.75 13.02 -7.25
N ALA A 159 -2.55 14.08 -7.44
CA ALA A 159 -2.16 15.24 -8.22
C ALA A 159 -0.93 15.96 -7.60
N ILE A 160 -0.93 16.17 -6.28
CA ILE A 160 0.19 16.82 -5.57
C ILE A 160 1.48 16.00 -5.69
N ILE A 161 1.43 14.69 -5.48
CA ILE A 161 2.60 13.80 -5.61
C ILE A 161 3.15 13.82 -7.04
N LEU A 162 2.29 13.76 -8.06
CA LEU A 162 2.72 13.87 -9.46
C LEU A 162 3.31 15.25 -9.77
N LEU A 163 2.74 16.33 -9.23
CA LEU A 163 3.30 17.66 -9.39
C LEU A 163 4.69 17.76 -8.76
N ILE A 164 4.92 17.21 -7.56
CA ILE A 164 6.26 17.16 -6.93
C ILE A 164 7.26 16.48 -7.86
N ALA A 165 6.89 15.32 -8.43
CA ALA A 165 7.75 14.58 -9.36
C ALA A 165 8.01 15.33 -10.68
N LEU A 166 7.02 16.08 -11.19
CA LEU A 166 7.10 16.75 -12.50
C LEU A 166 7.77 18.13 -12.45
N THR A 167 7.81 18.77 -11.27
CA THR A 167 8.36 20.11 -11.08
C THR A 167 9.71 20.11 -10.36
N SER A 168 10.31 18.94 -10.10
CA SER A 168 11.58 18.89 -9.39
C SER A 168 12.78 19.17 -10.29
N ASP A 169 13.69 19.98 -9.77
CA ASP A 169 15.04 20.17 -10.29
C ASP A 169 16.09 19.37 -9.49
N ASP A 170 15.68 18.75 -8.37
CA ASP A 170 16.50 17.90 -7.49
C ASP A 170 15.77 16.58 -7.24
N ASP A 171 16.24 15.51 -7.89
CA ASP A 171 15.63 14.19 -7.81
C ASP A 171 15.66 13.61 -6.39
N GLU A 172 16.73 13.83 -5.63
CA GLU A 172 16.85 13.29 -4.27
C GLU A 172 15.88 13.98 -3.32
N GLN A 173 15.78 15.30 -3.39
CA GLN A 173 14.82 16.06 -2.61
C GLN A 173 13.38 15.68 -2.97
N ALA A 174 13.06 15.51 -4.26
CA ALA A 174 11.72 15.10 -4.67
C ALA A 174 11.35 13.70 -4.19
N VAL A 175 12.27 12.75 -4.25
CA VAL A 175 12.05 11.38 -3.75
C VAL A 175 11.69 11.41 -2.26
N ASP A 176 12.50 12.07 -1.43
CA ASP A 176 12.24 12.18 0.01
C ASP A 176 10.92 12.92 0.28
N CYS A 177 10.66 14.02 -0.44
CA CYS A 177 9.43 14.80 -0.31
C CYS A 177 8.19 13.95 -0.65
N ILE A 178 8.24 13.17 -1.74
CA ILE A 178 7.17 12.24 -2.11
C ILE A 178 6.94 11.21 -1.01
N ILE A 179 8.00 10.59 -0.47
CA ILE A 179 7.87 9.59 0.61
C ILE A 179 7.19 10.20 1.83
N HIS A 180 7.58 11.41 2.25
CA HIS A 180 6.97 12.04 3.43
C HIS A 180 5.54 12.50 3.16
N THR A 181 5.27 13.10 2.00
CA THR A 181 3.92 13.48 1.59
C THR A 181 3.00 12.26 1.49
N TRP A 182 3.52 11.11 1.06
CA TRP A 182 2.74 9.88 0.87
C TRP A 182 2.61 9.02 2.13
N TYR A 183 3.62 8.89 2.99
CA TYR A 183 3.58 7.88 4.06
C TYR A 183 3.84 8.41 5.47
N SER A 184 4.06 9.72 5.63
CA SER A 184 4.28 10.34 6.95
C SER A 184 3.15 11.30 7.30
N SER A 185 2.66 11.23 8.54
CA SER A 185 1.71 12.19 9.11
C SER A 185 2.34 13.56 9.34
N PHE A 186 3.65 13.60 9.51
CA PHE A 186 4.41 14.85 9.61
C PHE A 186 5.44 14.92 8.50
N ILE A 187 5.69 16.13 7.99
CA ILE A 187 6.67 16.42 6.95
C ILE A 187 7.73 17.40 7.46
N ARG A 188 8.86 17.48 6.76
CA ARG A 188 9.93 18.42 7.09
C ARG A 188 9.55 19.84 6.68
N LYS A 189 10.21 20.84 7.26
CA LYS A 189 10.09 22.24 6.79
C LYS A 189 10.48 22.39 5.31
N SER A 190 11.51 21.66 4.86
CA SER A 190 11.91 21.63 3.45
C SER A 190 10.82 21.06 2.54
N ASP A 191 10.11 20.01 2.97
CA ASP A 191 8.98 19.45 2.22
C ASP A 191 7.83 20.48 2.13
N GLN A 192 7.53 21.18 3.23
CA GLN A 192 6.52 22.24 3.23
C GLN A 192 6.90 23.39 2.27
N VAL A 193 8.18 23.74 2.17
CA VAL A 193 8.67 24.72 1.20
C VAL A 193 8.38 24.26 -0.23
N VAL A 194 8.59 22.99 -0.57
CA VAL A 194 8.21 22.44 -1.90
C VAL A 194 6.71 22.62 -2.14
N LEU A 195 5.86 22.23 -1.19
CA LEU A 195 4.41 22.37 -1.32
C LEU A 195 3.96 23.83 -1.47
N GLN A 196 4.52 24.75 -0.68
CA GLN A 196 4.11 26.16 -0.65
C GLN A 196 4.68 27.00 -1.80
N GLN A 197 5.93 26.78 -2.17
CA GLN A 197 6.62 27.63 -3.15
C GLN A 197 6.52 27.07 -4.57
N ARG A 198 6.39 25.76 -4.74
CA ARG A 198 6.31 25.13 -6.08
C ARG A 198 4.90 24.69 -6.44
N ILE A 199 4.22 23.98 -5.55
CA ILE A 199 2.92 23.36 -5.88
C ILE A 199 1.76 24.33 -5.71
N ARG A 200 1.70 25.07 -4.60
CA ARG A 200 0.60 26.01 -4.30
C ARG A 200 0.39 27.06 -5.40
N PRO A 201 1.41 27.72 -5.98
CA PRO A 201 1.20 28.71 -7.04
C PRO A 201 0.54 28.11 -8.29
N LEU A 202 0.85 26.84 -8.63
CA LEU A 202 0.26 26.16 -9.78
C LEU A 202 -1.25 25.96 -9.61
N ILE A 203 -1.70 25.62 -8.39
CA ILE A 203 -3.11 25.42 -8.07
C ILE A 203 -3.81 26.77 -7.89
N GLN A 204 -3.20 27.71 -7.17
CA GLN A 204 -3.74 29.05 -6.94
C GLN A 204 -4.03 29.78 -8.26
N ALA A 205 -3.11 29.72 -9.23
CA ALA A 205 -3.31 30.34 -10.54
C ALA A 205 -4.53 29.78 -11.30
N VAL A 206 -4.90 28.51 -11.05
CA VAL A 206 -6.13 27.94 -11.59
C VAL A 206 -7.33 28.52 -10.86
N CYS A 207 -7.34 28.48 -9.53
CA CYS A 207 -8.41 29.02 -8.68
C CYS A 207 -8.72 30.49 -9.00
N ASP A 208 -7.68 31.33 -9.10
CA ASP A 208 -7.83 32.76 -9.41
C ASP A 208 -8.48 32.99 -10.78
N LYS A 209 -8.11 32.17 -11.77
CA LYS A 209 -8.66 32.24 -13.13
C LYS A 209 -10.13 31.82 -13.21
N ILE A 210 -10.57 30.93 -12.32
CA ILE A 210 -11.92 30.34 -12.35
C ILE A 210 -12.83 30.88 -11.24
N LYS A 211 -12.38 31.87 -10.46
CA LYS A 211 -13.08 32.41 -9.29
C LYS A 211 -14.55 32.77 -9.54
N ASP A 212 -14.85 33.31 -10.72
CA ASP A 212 -16.18 33.78 -11.12
C ASP A 212 -17.05 32.67 -11.77
N LYS A 213 -16.57 31.43 -11.82
CA LYS A 213 -17.33 30.29 -12.37
C LYS A 213 -18.22 29.65 -11.30
N PRO A 214 -19.37 29.08 -11.69
CA PRO A 214 -20.23 28.32 -10.77
C PRO A 214 -19.48 27.14 -10.13
N ASP A 215 -19.76 26.84 -8.86
CA ASP A 215 -19.05 25.81 -8.10
C ASP A 215 -19.13 24.41 -8.73
N ASN A 216 -20.24 24.07 -9.39
CA ASN A 216 -20.44 22.79 -10.07
C ASN A 216 -19.82 22.72 -11.48
N ARG A 217 -19.22 23.81 -11.98
CA ARG A 217 -18.64 23.83 -13.33
C ARG A 217 -17.40 22.96 -13.38
N ILE A 218 -17.44 21.93 -14.22
CA ILE A 218 -16.28 21.06 -14.50
C ILE A 218 -15.25 21.81 -15.35
N LEU A 219 -14.00 21.83 -14.88
CA LEU A 219 -12.90 22.61 -15.46
C LEU A 219 -11.63 21.76 -15.47
N GLY A 220 -10.96 21.74 -16.63
CA GLY A 220 -9.69 21.05 -16.81
C GLY A 220 -8.52 22.01 -16.90
N LYS A 221 -7.43 21.72 -16.18
CA LYS A 221 -6.12 22.36 -16.37
C LYS A 221 -5.12 21.34 -16.85
N THR A 222 -4.35 21.68 -17.88
CA THR A 222 -3.15 20.94 -18.28
C THR A 222 -1.90 21.77 -17.98
N TRP A 223 -0.97 21.19 -17.24
CA TRP A 223 0.41 21.66 -17.09
C TRP A 223 1.31 20.81 -18.00
N VAL A 224 2.27 21.46 -18.67
CA VAL A 224 3.18 20.83 -19.63
C VAL A 224 4.61 21.03 -19.15
N PHE A 225 5.38 19.94 -19.07
CA PHE A 225 6.74 19.87 -18.56
C PHE A 225 7.64 19.21 -19.61
N GLY A 226 7.94 19.95 -20.69
CA GLY A 226 8.64 19.40 -21.85
C GLY A 226 7.80 18.31 -22.55
N LYS A 227 8.31 17.08 -22.61
CA LYS A 227 7.61 15.91 -23.22
C LYS A 227 6.54 15.27 -22.32
N ARG A 228 6.31 15.84 -21.14
CA ARG A 228 5.41 15.30 -20.11
C ARG A 228 4.27 16.27 -19.85
N SER A 229 3.12 15.77 -19.43
CA SER A 229 2.02 16.64 -19.01
C SER A 229 1.17 16.03 -17.90
N LEU A 230 0.54 16.91 -17.13
CA LEU A 230 -0.48 16.55 -16.14
C LEU A 230 -1.74 17.32 -16.46
N ARG A 231 -2.83 16.62 -16.76
CA ARG A 231 -4.17 17.16 -16.85
C ARG A 231 -4.95 16.80 -15.60
N LEU A 232 -5.55 17.77 -14.94
CA LEU A 232 -6.45 17.57 -13.81
C LEU A 232 -7.80 18.17 -14.14
N VAL A 233 -8.87 17.40 -13.95
CA VAL A 233 -10.26 17.80 -14.24
C VAL A 233 -11.08 17.71 -12.97
N LEU A 234 -11.54 18.88 -12.47
CA LEU A 234 -12.31 19.00 -11.23
C LEU A 234 -13.45 20.01 -11.40
N ALA A 235 -14.49 19.91 -10.57
CA ALA A 235 -15.45 21.00 -10.39
C ALA A 235 -14.76 22.23 -9.77
N LYS A 236 -15.25 23.44 -10.03
CA LYS A 236 -14.68 24.68 -9.47
C LYS A 236 -14.60 24.65 -7.93
N GLY A 237 -15.67 24.27 -7.24
CA GLY A 237 -15.66 24.18 -5.77
C GLY A 237 -14.66 23.14 -5.24
N THR A 238 -14.34 22.14 -6.05
CA THR A 238 -13.33 21.12 -5.75
C THR A 238 -11.91 21.64 -5.97
N TRP A 239 -11.67 22.49 -6.97
CA TRP A 239 -10.40 23.22 -7.13
C TRP A 239 -10.10 24.10 -5.91
N ASP A 240 -11.11 24.82 -5.40
CA ASP A 240 -10.96 25.66 -4.20
C ASP A 240 -10.57 24.82 -2.97
N LYS A 241 -11.18 23.63 -2.81
CA LYS A 241 -10.80 22.69 -1.75
C LYS A 241 -9.37 22.16 -1.93
N LEU A 242 -8.96 21.82 -3.15
CA LEU A 242 -7.62 21.30 -3.43
C LEU A 242 -6.51 22.29 -3.01
N LEU A 243 -6.75 23.59 -3.13
CA LEU A 243 -5.81 24.61 -2.67
C LEU A 243 -5.50 24.54 -1.16
N SER A 244 -6.43 23.99 -0.36
CA SER A 244 -6.18 23.77 1.07
C SER A 244 -5.23 22.59 1.34
N PHE A 245 -5.07 21.65 0.41
CA PHE A 245 -4.25 20.44 0.63
C PHE A 245 -2.74 20.71 0.60
N VAL A 246 -2.35 21.90 0.17
CA VAL A 246 -0.95 22.32 0.14
C VAL A 246 -0.61 23.27 1.29
N SER A 247 -1.56 23.55 2.19
CA SER A 247 -1.39 24.42 3.37
C SER A 247 -1.87 23.75 4.65
N THR A 248 -1.13 23.93 5.73
CA THR A 248 -1.57 23.47 7.06
C THR A 248 -2.80 24.27 7.49
N ALA A 249 -3.84 23.57 7.98
CA ALA A 249 -5.05 24.22 8.48
C ALA A 249 -4.74 25.13 9.67
N ASN A 250 -5.43 26.28 9.74
CA ASN A 250 -5.27 27.22 10.85
C ASN A 250 -5.57 26.52 12.18
N GLY A 251 -4.68 26.68 13.16
CA GLY A 251 -4.80 26.08 14.50
C GLY A 251 -4.39 24.61 14.60
N LEU A 252 -4.05 23.94 13.49
CA LEU A 252 -3.51 22.58 13.53
C LEU A 252 -2.00 22.60 13.79
N ASN A 253 -1.60 22.27 15.02
CA ASN A 253 -0.21 22.04 15.38
C ASN A 253 0.10 20.54 15.45
N MET A 254 1.38 20.22 15.70
CA MET A 254 1.85 18.85 15.79
C MET A 254 1.16 18.06 16.91
N GLU A 255 0.96 18.69 18.07
CA GLU A 255 0.35 18.07 19.24
C GLU A 255 -1.08 17.62 18.96
N ILE A 256 -1.91 18.52 18.41
CA ILE A 256 -3.31 18.26 18.06
C ILE A 256 -3.41 17.22 16.95
N ALA A 257 -2.62 17.34 15.89
CA ALA A 257 -2.59 16.36 14.80
C ALA A 257 -2.21 14.95 15.30
N ASN A 258 -1.24 14.89 16.23
CA ASN A 258 -0.81 13.64 16.82
C ASN A 258 -1.89 13.02 17.72
N GLN A 259 -2.64 13.84 18.46
CA GLN A 259 -3.78 13.37 19.26
C GLN A 259 -4.84 12.71 18.37
N PHE A 260 -5.28 13.36 17.28
CA PHE A 260 -6.26 12.77 16.36
C PHE A 260 -5.77 11.45 15.76
N ARG A 261 -4.52 11.41 15.28
CA ARG A 261 -3.94 10.19 14.71
C ARG A 261 -3.85 9.05 15.73
N LYS A 262 -3.38 9.33 16.95
CA LYS A 262 -3.23 8.30 18.00
C LYS A 262 -4.56 7.82 18.54
N ALA A 263 -5.58 8.68 18.59
CA ALA A 263 -6.94 8.31 18.96
C ALA A 263 -7.59 7.29 18.01
N VAL A 264 -6.98 7.06 16.84
CA VAL A 264 -7.37 6.02 15.88
C VAL A 264 -6.34 4.89 15.85
N THR A 265 -5.08 5.21 15.55
CA THR A 265 -4.02 4.22 15.27
C THR A 265 -3.49 3.48 16.50
N LEU A 266 -3.73 4.02 17.71
CA LEU A 266 -3.31 3.48 19.00
C LEU A 266 -4.44 3.50 20.03
N ALA A 267 -5.70 3.48 19.56
CA ALA A 267 -6.84 3.40 20.47
C ALA A 267 -6.82 2.08 21.25
N GLU A 268 -7.15 2.13 22.54
CA GLU A 268 -7.21 0.96 23.41
C GLU A 268 -8.18 -0.12 22.86
N SER A 269 -9.29 0.32 22.26
CA SER A 269 -10.25 -0.57 21.62
C SER A 269 -9.68 -1.36 20.43
N GLN A 270 -8.56 -0.91 19.85
CA GLN A 270 -7.88 -1.58 18.74
C GLN A 270 -6.70 -2.44 19.19
N ARG A 271 -6.39 -2.47 20.49
CA ARG A 271 -5.23 -3.16 21.06
C ARG A 271 -5.17 -4.64 20.67
N ASP A 272 -6.27 -5.35 20.75
CA ASP A 272 -6.32 -6.78 20.40
C ASP A 272 -6.04 -7.04 18.93
N PHE A 273 -6.54 -6.19 18.05
CA PHE A 273 -6.29 -6.32 16.62
C PHE A 273 -4.82 -6.07 16.29
N LEU A 274 -4.20 -5.09 16.96
CA LEU A 274 -2.77 -4.80 16.85
C LEU A 274 -1.93 -5.95 17.40
N ASP A 275 -2.24 -6.44 18.60
CA ASP A 275 -1.51 -7.53 19.23
C ASP A 275 -1.65 -8.84 18.45
N ARG A 276 -2.81 -9.08 17.82
CA ARG A 276 -3.02 -10.19 16.88
C ARG A 276 -2.05 -10.09 15.72
N HIS A 277 -1.93 -8.92 15.11
CA HIS A 277 -0.97 -8.74 14.04
C HIS A 277 0.49 -8.89 14.54
N TYR A 278 0.83 -8.33 15.71
CA TYR A 278 2.17 -8.44 16.29
C TYR A 278 2.57 -9.89 16.61
N ALA A 279 1.61 -10.76 16.92
CA ALA A 279 1.90 -12.17 17.17
C ALA A 279 2.60 -12.87 15.98
N PHE A 280 2.44 -12.35 14.76
CA PHE A 280 3.02 -12.88 13.52
C PHE A 280 4.33 -12.23 13.11
N LEU A 281 4.82 -11.25 13.87
CA LEU A 281 6.00 -10.48 13.50
C LEU A 281 7.22 -10.92 14.31
N PRO A 282 8.43 -10.95 13.70
CA PRO A 282 9.68 -11.06 14.42
C PRO A 282 9.81 -9.97 15.50
N PRO A 283 10.53 -10.21 16.61
CA PRO A 283 10.55 -9.29 17.74
C PRO A 283 10.96 -7.86 17.36
N SER A 284 12.01 -7.70 16.56
CA SER A 284 12.47 -6.37 16.14
C SER A 284 11.53 -5.70 15.15
N HIS A 285 10.76 -6.46 14.35
CA HIS A 285 9.73 -5.89 13.47
C HIS A 285 8.56 -5.31 14.28
N ARG A 286 8.15 -5.96 15.38
CA ARG A 286 7.14 -5.38 16.30
C ARG A 286 7.57 -4.03 16.85
N VAL A 287 8.83 -3.90 17.26
CA VAL A 287 9.39 -2.63 17.75
C VAL A 287 9.38 -1.56 16.65
N ALA A 288 9.83 -1.89 15.44
CA ALA A 288 9.85 -0.96 14.32
C ALA A 288 8.43 -0.48 13.95
N LYS A 289 7.46 -1.40 13.96
CA LYS A 289 6.05 -1.13 13.71
C LYS A 289 5.41 -0.27 14.79
N GLN A 290 5.66 -0.60 16.05
CA GLN A 290 5.21 0.22 17.18
C GLN A 290 5.73 1.65 17.07
N ARG A 291 7.01 1.82 16.71
CA ARG A 291 7.60 3.14 16.55
C ARG A 291 6.96 3.93 15.41
N PHE A 292 6.65 3.30 14.27
CA PHE A 292 5.88 3.97 13.21
C PHE A 292 4.49 4.38 13.71
N ARG A 293 3.78 3.52 14.43
CA ARG A 293 2.46 3.84 15.01
C ARG A 293 2.52 4.94 16.08
N GLU A 294 3.63 5.06 16.82
CA GLU A 294 3.80 6.11 17.82
C GLU A 294 4.16 7.47 17.22
N HIS A 295 4.98 7.50 16.19
CA HIS A 295 5.50 8.75 15.59
C HIS A 295 4.75 9.19 14.33
N GLY A 296 4.22 8.26 13.54
CA GLY A 296 3.58 8.51 12.25
C GLY A 296 4.53 8.92 11.13
N VAL A 297 5.84 8.67 11.25
CA VAL A 297 6.86 9.08 10.27
C VAL A 297 7.57 7.87 9.69
N LEU A 298 7.52 7.72 8.36
CA LEU A 298 8.27 6.70 7.62
C LEU A 298 9.73 7.14 7.45
N GLN A 299 10.60 6.60 8.31
CA GLN A 299 12.05 6.82 8.30
C GLN A 299 12.77 5.58 8.85
N PRO A 300 14.03 5.32 8.47
CA PRO A 300 14.83 4.27 9.10
C PRO A 300 14.87 4.43 10.62
N PHE A 301 14.93 3.31 11.34
CA PHE A 301 14.78 3.30 12.79
C PHE A 301 15.86 4.15 13.47
N GLY A 302 17.12 4.05 13.05
CA GLY A 302 18.23 4.81 13.63
C GLY A 302 18.24 6.32 13.32
N VAL A 303 17.38 6.82 12.43
CA VAL A 303 17.40 8.22 11.98
C VAL A 303 16.55 9.10 12.89
N GLY A 304 17.06 10.31 13.18
CA GLY A 304 16.34 11.32 13.96
C GLY A 304 15.06 11.78 13.27
N ARG A 305 14.06 12.19 14.07
CA ARG A 305 12.73 12.62 13.57
C ARG A 305 12.37 14.07 13.94
N SER A 306 13.30 14.82 14.54
CA SER A 306 13.03 16.18 15.04
C SER A 306 12.69 17.19 13.95
N GLU A 307 13.08 16.93 12.70
CA GLU A 307 12.79 17.82 11.57
C GLU A 307 11.33 17.72 11.09
N PHE A 308 10.62 16.66 11.49
CA PHE A 308 9.24 16.39 11.09
C PHE A 308 8.25 17.12 11.99
N THR A 309 8.23 18.45 11.87
CA THR A 309 7.46 19.33 12.77
C THR A 309 6.14 19.81 12.17
N ILE A 310 5.88 19.55 10.88
CA ILE A 310 4.74 20.12 10.16
C ILE A 310 3.70 19.03 9.92
N PRO A 311 2.44 19.17 10.40
CA PRO A 311 1.36 18.26 10.03
C PRO A 311 1.21 18.20 8.51
N ASN A 312 1.18 16.99 7.95
CA ASN A 312 1.06 16.76 6.52
C ASN A 312 -0.32 17.27 6.03
N PRO A 313 -0.37 18.34 5.22
CA PRO A 313 -1.63 18.95 4.79
C PRO A 313 -2.42 18.09 3.78
N THR A 314 -1.79 17.04 3.23
CA THR A 314 -2.44 16.05 2.35
C THR A 314 -3.07 14.87 3.12
N LEU A 315 -2.91 14.84 4.44
CA LEU A 315 -3.53 13.83 5.32
C LEU A 315 -4.49 14.47 6.33
N PHE A 316 -4.11 15.62 6.90
CA PHE A 316 -4.95 16.32 7.86
C PHE A 316 -5.76 17.43 7.17
N HIS A 317 -7.02 17.12 6.86
CA HIS A 317 -7.98 18.05 6.28
C HIS A 317 -8.90 18.66 7.35
N SER A 318 -9.56 19.77 7.03
CA SER A 318 -10.55 20.40 7.91
C SER A 318 -11.95 19.81 7.68
N PRO A 319 -12.73 19.46 8.73
CA PRO A 319 -12.35 19.48 10.15
C PRO A 319 -11.35 18.37 10.49
N CYS A 320 -10.36 18.71 11.34
CA CYS A 320 -9.21 17.87 11.66
C CYS A 320 -9.62 16.45 12.10
N SER A 321 -9.26 15.46 11.31
CA SER A 321 -9.49 14.04 11.57
C SER A 321 -8.35 13.19 10.98
N TRP A 322 -8.26 11.92 11.39
CA TRP A 322 -7.38 10.97 10.73
C TRP A 322 -8.16 10.26 9.61
N PRO A 323 -7.75 10.38 8.34
CA PRO A 323 -8.62 10.03 7.22
C PRO A 323 -8.74 8.52 6.97
N MET A 324 -7.90 7.71 7.61
CA MET A 324 -7.75 6.27 7.36
C MET A 324 -8.20 5.43 8.55
N GLU A 325 -8.40 4.13 8.29
CA GLU A 325 -8.62 3.13 9.33
C GLU A 325 -7.36 2.91 10.20
N TYR A 326 -7.54 2.36 11.40
CA TYR A 326 -6.47 2.11 12.37
C TYR A 326 -5.39 1.14 11.86
N SER A 327 -5.77 0.20 10.98
CA SER A 327 -4.90 -0.87 10.49
C SER A 327 -3.97 -0.39 9.37
N CYS A 328 -4.37 0.61 8.58
CA CYS A 328 -3.66 1.07 7.39
C CYS A 328 -2.19 1.42 7.67
N GLU A 329 -1.28 0.88 6.86
CA GLU A 329 0.13 1.22 6.95
C GLU A 329 0.89 1.11 5.61
N PRO A 330 2.06 1.77 5.49
CA PRO A 330 2.79 1.81 4.23
C PRO A 330 3.27 0.45 3.71
N LEU A 331 3.51 -0.53 4.59
CA LEU A 331 4.05 -1.84 4.20
C LEU A 331 3.08 -2.63 3.30
N ASP A 332 1.78 -2.49 3.53
CA ASP A 332 0.72 -3.24 2.82
C ASP A 332 0.71 -2.93 1.31
N GLY A 333 1.14 -1.71 0.93
CA GLY A 333 1.17 -1.24 -0.44
C GLY A 333 2.32 -1.81 -1.29
N TRP A 334 3.25 -2.57 -0.71
CA TRP A 334 4.48 -3.01 -1.39
C TRP A 334 4.78 -4.49 -1.13
N SER A 335 5.49 -5.13 -2.06
CA SER A 335 5.87 -6.54 -1.94
C SER A 335 6.71 -6.74 -0.69
N ALA A 336 6.17 -7.50 0.28
CA ALA A 336 6.90 -7.85 1.50
C ALA A 336 8.25 -8.52 1.19
N LYS A 337 8.29 -9.33 0.11
CA LYS A 337 9.50 -9.99 -0.35
C LYS A 337 10.53 -8.98 -0.85
N ASP A 338 10.13 -8.04 -1.71
CA ASP A 338 11.04 -7.03 -2.26
C ASP A 338 11.57 -6.11 -1.16
N VAL A 339 10.72 -5.75 -0.20
CA VAL A 339 11.10 -4.94 0.96
C VAL A 339 12.09 -5.70 1.85
N GLU A 340 11.80 -6.95 2.22
CA GLU A 340 12.71 -7.75 3.05
C GLU A 340 14.09 -7.98 2.41
N MET A 341 14.12 -8.21 1.09
CA MET A 341 15.35 -8.42 0.32
C MET A 341 16.13 -7.12 0.06
N THR A 342 15.53 -5.96 0.31
CA THR A 342 16.19 -4.68 0.09
C THR A 342 17.40 -4.52 1.00
N GLN A 343 18.54 -4.22 0.38
CA GLN A 343 19.81 -4.01 1.08
C GLN A 343 19.76 -2.70 1.88
N HIS A 344 19.82 -2.82 3.21
CA HIS A 344 19.72 -1.68 4.13
C HIS A 344 20.86 -1.71 5.16
N GLY A 345 22.09 -1.87 4.66
CA GLY A 345 23.30 -1.89 5.48
C GLY A 345 23.23 -2.92 6.63
N PRO A 346 23.96 -2.69 7.74
CA PRO A 346 23.98 -3.61 8.87
C PRO A 346 22.67 -3.68 9.69
N ALA A 347 21.72 -2.76 9.49
CA ALA A 347 20.44 -2.74 10.20
C ALA A 347 19.43 -3.72 9.58
N THR A 348 19.76 -5.01 9.58
CA THR A 348 19.03 -6.04 8.82
C THR A 348 17.58 -6.24 9.26
N SER A 349 17.23 -5.83 10.49
CA SER A 349 15.88 -6.00 11.06
C SER A 349 15.06 -4.71 11.05
N ASP A 350 15.57 -3.61 10.49
CA ASP A 350 14.85 -2.35 10.33
C ASP A 350 13.91 -2.40 9.12
N ILE A 351 12.74 -3.03 9.29
CA ILE A 351 11.79 -3.24 8.18
C ILE A 351 11.25 -1.94 7.57
N TYR A 352 11.05 -0.88 8.37
CA TYR A 352 10.63 0.43 7.86
C TYR A 352 11.78 1.18 7.19
N GLY A 353 13.03 0.98 7.64
CA GLY A 353 14.20 1.45 6.92
C GLY A 353 14.43 0.75 5.60
N LYS A 354 14.22 -0.58 5.54
CA LYS A 354 14.19 -1.33 4.29
C LYS A 354 13.11 -0.82 3.34
N LEU A 355 11.89 -0.60 3.85
CA LEU A 355 10.82 0.00 3.06
C LEU A 355 11.23 1.39 2.53
N PHE A 356 11.78 2.25 3.39
CA PHE A 356 12.24 3.58 2.99
C PHE A 356 13.29 3.51 1.88
N THR A 357 14.29 2.63 2.01
CA THR A 357 15.33 2.42 0.99
C THR A 357 14.76 1.86 -0.31
N TYR A 358 13.82 0.91 -0.21
CA TYR A 358 13.12 0.33 -1.36
C TYR A 358 12.34 1.42 -2.12
N LEU A 359 11.55 2.22 -1.40
CA LEU A 359 10.79 3.34 -1.95
C LEU A 359 11.68 4.36 -2.63
N ARG A 360 12.81 4.74 -2.00
CA ARG A 360 13.77 5.65 -2.63
C ARG A 360 14.28 5.08 -3.95
N SER A 361 14.60 3.79 -3.99
CA SER A 361 15.01 3.12 -5.24
C SER A 361 13.91 3.20 -6.29
N VAL A 362 12.69 2.77 -5.97
CA VAL A 362 11.56 2.76 -6.92
C VAL A 362 11.24 4.17 -7.42
N LEU A 363 11.20 5.17 -6.53
CA LEU A 363 10.89 6.55 -6.88
C LEU A 363 11.99 7.23 -7.70
N LYS A 364 13.28 6.91 -7.46
CA LYS A 364 14.37 7.36 -8.34
C LYS A 364 14.20 6.82 -9.76
N HIS A 365 13.88 5.54 -9.90
CA HIS A 365 13.59 4.96 -11.22
C HIS A 365 12.36 5.63 -11.85
N PHE A 366 11.29 5.84 -11.08
CA PHE A 366 10.09 6.54 -11.53
C PHE A 366 10.38 7.95 -12.06
N ILE A 367 11.08 8.79 -11.30
CA ILE A 367 11.42 10.16 -11.70
C ILE A 367 12.35 10.15 -12.92
N SER A 368 13.38 9.30 -12.91
CA SER A 368 14.30 9.14 -14.05
C SER A 368 13.55 8.71 -15.32
N ARG A 369 12.59 7.80 -15.22
CA ARG A 369 11.77 7.34 -16.36
C ARG A 369 10.84 8.42 -16.86
N ILE A 370 10.18 9.16 -15.96
CA ILE A 370 9.35 10.30 -16.34
C ILE A 370 10.18 11.32 -17.10
N ALA A 371 11.34 11.74 -16.57
CA ALA A 371 12.18 12.77 -17.16
C ALA A 371 12.61 12.46 -18.61
N ASN A 372 12.83 11.18 -18.93
CA ASN A 372 13.37 10.76 -20.22
C ASN A 372 12.30 10.29 -21.22
N LYS A 373 11.04 10.11 -20.81
CA LYS A 373 9.98 9.50 -21.65
C LYS A 373 8.83 10.47 -21.96
N ARG A 374 8.04 10.12 -22.97
CA ARG A 374 6.82 10.83 -23.36
C ARG A 374 5.65 10.28 -22.56
N ILE A 375 5.34 10.92 -21.42
CA ILE A 375 4.28 10.46 -20.51
C ILE A 375 3.26 11.56 -20.29
N THR A 376 1.98 11.25 -20.48
CA THR A 376 0.89 12.17 -20.18
C THR A 376 -0.02 11.59 -19.11
N PHE A 377 -0.26 12.35 -18.05
CA PHE A 377 -1.18 11.99 -16.97
C PHE A 377 -2.50 12.74 -17.13
N GLN A 378 -3.61 12.08 -16.87
CA GLN A 378 -4.92 12.68 -16.71
C GLN A 378 -5.57 12.18 -15.43
N LEU A 379 -5.91 13.09 -14.51
CA LEU A 379 -6.63 12.78 -13.29
C LEU A 379 -8.07 13.24 -13.41
N LEU A 380 -8.98 12.34 -13.07
CA LEU A 380 -10.42 12.53 -13.03
C LEU A 380 -10.92 12.33 -11.60
N HIS A 381 -11.92 13.12 -11.22
CA HIS A 381 -12.67 12.98 -9.97
C HIS A 381 -14.11 12.62 -10.31
N LEU A 382 -14.33 11.34 -10.62
CA LEU A 382 -15.61 10.80 -11.06
C LEU A 382 -15.90 9.49 -10.33
N ASN A 383 -17.18 9.14 -10.21
CA ASN A 383 -17.53 7.76 -9.89
C ASN A 383 -17.06 6.86 -11.05
N ALA A 384 -16.54 5.68 -10.74
CA ALA A 384 -16.08 4.73 -11.73
C ALA A 384 -17.20 4.36 -12.73
N THR A 385 -18.47 4.38 -12.30
CA THR A 385 -19.65 4.17 -13.15
C THR A 385 -19.79 5.19 -14.28
N ASP A 386 -19.30 6.41 -14.07
CA ASP A 386 -19.49 7.53 -15.00
C ASP A 386 -18.39 7.60 -16.05
N LEU A 387 -17.34 6.76 -15.92
CA LEU A 387 -16.17 6.80 -16.80
C LEU A 387 -16.51 6.51 -18.26
N LEU A 388 -17.49 5.64 -18.51
CA LEU A 388 -17.91 5.28 -19.87
C LEU A 388 -18.45 6.50 -20.66
N ASP A 389 -19.08 7.44 -19.97
CA ASP A 389 -19.65 8.65 -20.59
C ASP A 389 -18.60 9.74 -20.83
N HIS A 390 -17.48 9.68 -20.12
CA HIS A 390 -16.44 10.71 -20.13
C HIS A 390 -15.18 10.32 -20.90
N LEU A 391 -14.99 9.02 -21.15
CA LEU A 391 -13.81 8.48 -21.82
C LEU A 391 -14.13 7.94 -23.21
N LYS A 392 -13.15 8.00 -24.10
CA LYS A 392 -13.29 7.45 -25.45
C LYS A 392 -13.33 5.92 -25.39
N LYS A 393 -14.36 5.32 -25.98
CA LYS A 393 -14.47 3.86 -26.13
C LYS A 393 -13.28 3.28 -26.92
N GLY A 394 -12.86 2.08 -26.55
CA GLY A 394 -11.76 1.36 -27.20
C GLY A 394 -10.43 2.09 -27.19
N SER A 395 -10.11 2.83 -26.12
CA SER A 395 -8.91 3.68 -26.06
C SER A 395 -7.79 3.14 -25.17
N PHE A 396 -8.08 2.20 -24.27
CA PHE A 396 -7.13 1.69 -23.29
C PHE A 396 -6.60 0.29 -23.62
N ASP A 397 -5.30 0.09 -23.43
CA ASP A 397 -4.61 -1.19 -23.50
C ASP A 397 -4.59 -1.90 -22.14
N ARG A 398 -4.69 -1.14 -21.04
CA ARG A 398 -4.84 -1.67 -19.69
C ARG A 398 -5.90 -0.92 -18.93
N ILE A 399 -6.73 -1.64 -18.22
CA ILE A 399 -7.65 -1.09 -17.23
C ILE A 399 -7.45 -1.87 -15.92
N GLU A 400 -7.14 -1.18 -14.83
CA GLU A 400 -7.07 -1.76 -13.49
C GLU A 400 -8.09 -1.05 -12.59
N VAL A 401 -8.88 -1.83 -11.85
CA VAL A 401 -10.08 -1.33 -11.15
C VAL A 401 -10.07 -1.56 -9.64
N SER A 402 -8.94 -1.95 -9.05
CA SER A 402 -8.84 -2.30 -7.64
C SER A 402 -9.91 -3.34 -7.26
N ASN A 403 -10.57 -3.18 -6.11
CA ASN A 403 -11.59 -4.07 -5.53
C ASN A 403 -13.03 -3.69 -5.89
N ILE A 404 -13.28 -2.79 -6.85
CA ILE A 404 -14.68 -2.38 -7.12
C ILE A 404 -15.54 -3.51 -7.69
N SER A 405 -14.92 -4.62 -8.09
CA SER A 405 -15.58 -5.85 -8.56
C SER A 405 -16.19 -6.70 -7.44
N ASP A 406 -15.79 -6.51 -6.18
CA ASP A 406 -16.47 -7.15 -5.05
C ASP A 406 -17.92 -6.63 -4.93
N LYS A 407 -18.81 -7.48 -4.41
CA LYS A 407 -20.24 -7.21 -4.29
C LYS A 407 -20.54 -6.02 -3.36
N SER A 408 -19.71 -5.80 -2.36
CA SER A 408 -19.79 -4.68 -1.42
C SER A 408 -19.58 -3.31 -2.09
N TYR A 409 -19.06 -3.28 -3.33
CA TYR A 409 -18.85 -2.08 -4.13
C TYR A 409 -19.77 -2.04 -5.36
N LEU A 410 -19.23 -2.16 -6.58
CA LEU A 410 -20.04 -2.15 -7.81
C LEU A 410 -20.48 -3.55 -8.22
N GLY A 411 -19.73 -4.59 -7.82
CA GLY A 411 -19.88 -5.93 -8.35
C GLY A 411 -19.29 -6.08 -9.76
N ILE A 412 -18.96 -7.31 -10.13
CA ILE A 412 -18.27 -7.61 -11.38
C ILE A 412 -19.11 -7.29 -12.64
N ASN A 413 -20.42 -7.54 -12.63
CA ASN A 413 -21.28 -7.30 -13.79
C ASN A 413 -21.26 -5.83 -14.21
N MET A 414 -21.46 -4.91 -13.25
CA MET A 414 -21.43 -3.47 -13.51
C MET A 414 -20.01 -3.01 -13.84
N THR A 415 -18.99 -3.54 -13.15
CA THR A 415 -17.59 -3.23 -13.46
C THR A 415 -17.27 -3.56 -14.92
N VAL A 416 -17.60 -4.76 -15.37
CA VAL A 416 -17.36 -5.19 -16.76
C VAL A 416 -18.20 -4.39 -17.74
N ALA A 417 -19.47 -4.10 -17.45
CA ALA A 417 -20.35 -3.29 -18.30
C ALA A 417 -19.76 -1.91 -18.62
N VAL A 418 -19.13 -1.27 -17.63
CA VAL A 418 -18.54 0.06 -17.77
C VAL A 418 -17.14 0.00 -18.41
N MET A 419 -16.32 -0.98 -18.02
CA MET A 419 -14.90 -1.01 -18.42
C MET A 419 -14.65 -1.71 -19.75
N ALA A 420 -15.41 -2.77 -20.08
CA ALA A 420 -15.20 -3.51 -21.32
C ALA A 420 -15.30 -2.64 -22.59
N PRO A 421 -16.24 -1.68 -22.71
CA PRO A 421 -16.29 -0.80 -23.88
C PRO A 421 -15.11 0.18 -23.99
N LEU A 422 -14.41 0.46 -22.88
CA LEU A 422 -13.23 1.34 -22.86
C LEU A 422 -11.97 0.59 -23.30
N LEU A 423 -11.95 -0.73 -23.20
CA LEU A 423 -10.83 -1.59 -23.59
C LEU A 423 -10.71 -1.72 -25.12
N ARG A 424 -9.47 -1.62 -25.61
CA ARG A 424 -9.15 -1.78 -27.04
C ARG A 424 -9.60 -3.14 -27.57
N SER A 425 -9.99 -3.17 -28.84
CA SER A 425 -10.34 -4.42 -29.50
C SER A 425 -9.10 -5.29 -29.73
N PRO A 426 -9.26 -6.62 -29.81
CA PRO A 426 -8.14 -7.54 -30.08
C PRO A 426 -7.43 -7.26 -31.41
N THR A 427 -8.14 -6.66 -32.38
CA THR A 427 -7.58 -6.24 -33.67
C THR A 427 -6.60 -5.07 -33.57
N VAL A 428 -6.70 -4.25 -32.52
CA VAL A 428 -5.81 -3.10 -32.28
C VAL A 428 -4.66 -3.52 -31.35
N ASN A 429 -4.99 -4.19 -30.26
CA ASN A 429 -4.02 -4.78 -29.35
C ASN A 429 -4.59 -6.11 -28.80
N PRO A 430 -4.08 -7.28 -29.22
CA PRO A 430 -4.56 -8.57 -28.74
C PRO A 430 -4.23 -8.82 -27.26
N HIS A 431 -3.34 -8.01 -26.68
CA HIS A 431 -2.91 -8.08 -25.28
C HIS A 431 -3.66 -7.11 -24.38
N ALA A 432 -4.65 -6.37 -24.91
CA ALA A 432 -5.44 -5.44 -24.13
C ALA A 432 -6.18 -6.18 -22.99
N THR A 433 -5.98 -5.74 -21.75
CA THR A 433 -6.41 -6.48 -20.57
C THR A 433 -7.12 -5.57 -19.55
N LEU A 434 -8.27 -6.02 -19.06
CA LEU A 434 -8.92 -5.50 -17.85
C LEU A 434 -8.53 -6.38 -16.67
N ILE A 435 -8.09 -5.78 -15.56
CA ILE A 435 -7.62 -6.46 -14.36
C ILE A 435 -8.57 -6.12 -13.21
N THR A 436 -9.22 -7.14 -12.66
CA THR A 436 -10.15 -7.02 -11.52
C THR A 436 -9.61 -7.78 -10.32
N ARG A 437 -9.62 -7.15 -9.14
CA ARG A 437 -9.30 -7.82 -7.86
C ARG A 437 -10.58 -8.10 -7.09
N PHE A 438 -10.60 -9.23 -6.40
CA PHE A 438 -11.59 -9.59 -5.40
C PHE A 438 -10.88 -9.84 -4.07
N MET A 439 -11.32 -9.16 -3.02
CA MET A 439 -10.79 -9.33 -1.66
C MET A 439 -11.79 -9.99 -0.71
N ASP A 440 -13.09 -9.82 -0.95
CA ASP A 440 -14.13 -10.31 -0.03
C ASP A 440 -14.91 -11.51 -0.60
N ALA A 441 -14.90 -11.68 -1.93
CA ALA A 441 -15.75 -12.64 -2.62
C ALA A 441 -15.66 -14.09 -2.09
N ILE A 442 -14.47 -14.58 -1.73
CA ILE A 442 -14.31 -15.91 -1.15
C ILE A 442 -15.00 -15.99 0.22
N GLN A 443 -14.69 -15.04 1.11
CA GLN A 443 -15.22 -15.01 2.47
C GLN A 443 -16.76 -14.89 2.49
N GLU A 444 -17.33 -14.13 1.56
CA GLU A 444 -18.77 -13.95 1.42
C GLU A 444 -19.51 -15.20 0.91
N ASN A 445 -18.83 -16.11 0.19
CA ASN A 445 -19.45 -17.29 -0.41
C ASN A 445 -19.08 -18.61 0.28
N MET A 446 -18.23 -18.56 1.31
CA MET A 446 -17.94 -19.65 2.23
C MET A 446 -19.17 -20.05 3.06
N THR A 447 -19.48 -21.35 3.07
CA THR A 447 -20.44 -21.96 4.00
C THR A 447 -19.87 -22.04 5.42
N SER A 448 -20.70 -22.43 6.39
CA SER A 448 -20.23 -22.71 7.76
C SER A 448 -19.19 -23.84 7.77
N GLU A 449 -19.36 -24.86 6.94
CA GLU A 449 -18.41 -25.97 6.78
C GLU A 449 -17.07 -25.48 6.22
N ASP A 450 -17.11 -24.62 5.19
CA ASP A 450 -15.89 -24.03 4.61
C ASP A 450 -15.11 -23.21 5.64
N ARG A 451 -15.81 -22.53 6.56
CA ARG A 451 -15.19 -21.71 7.62
C ARG A 451 -14.54 -22.53 8.71
N VAL A 452 -15.15 -23.66 9.09
CA VAL A 452 -14.59 -24.57 10.10
C VAL A 452 -13.39 -25.33 9.54
N GLY A 453 -13.38 -25.61 8.23
CA GLY A 453 -12.34 -26.39 7.58
C GLY A 453 -12.60 -27.90 7.71
N PRO A 454 -11.58 -28.75 7.47
CA PRO A 454 -11.73 -30.21 7.52
C PRO A 454 -12.22 -30.71 8.88
N THR A 455 -13.12 -31.69 8.87
CA THR A 455 -13.70 -32.29 10.08
C THR A 455 -12.60 -32.82 11.01
N PRO A 456 -12.60 -32.48 12.31
CA PRO A 456 -11.62 -33.01 13.27
C PRO A 456 -11.52 -34.54 13.21
N GLY A 457 -10.29 -35.05 13.13
CA GLY A 457 -10.00 -36.49 13.01
C GLY A 457 -10.22 -37.10 11.62
N SER A 458 -10.49 -36.30 10.59
CA SER A 458 -10.42 -36.75 9.19
C SER A 458 -8.99 -36.70 8.66
N ASP A 459 -8.66 -37.53 7.67
CA ASP A 459 -7.33 -37.53 7.02
C ASP A 459 -6.89 -36.12 6.58
N LYS A 460 -7.81 -35.35 5.97
CA LYS A 460 -7.54 -33.96 5.55
C LYS A 460 -7.27 -33.02 6.73
N HIS A 461 -7.90 -33.25 7.88
CA HIS A 461 -7.63 -32.46 9.08
C HIS A 461 -6.26 -32.81 9.65
N GLU A 462 -5.92 -34.09 9.73
CA GLU A 462 -4.62 -34.55 10.21
C GLU A 462 -3.47 -34.08 9.31
N GLU A 463 -3.65 -34.12 7.98
CA GLU A 463 -2.70 -33.55 7.01
C GLU A 463 -2.49 -32.05 7.20
N MET A 464 -3.57 -31.29 7.39
CA MET A 464 -3.51 -29.85 7.64
C MET A 464 -2.78 -29.54 8.95
N VAL A 465 -3.08 -30.29 10.02
CA VAL A 465 -2.43 -30.15 11.32
C VAL A 465 -0.94 -30.47 11.22
N ALA A 466 -0.59 -31.60 10.60
CA ALA A 466 0.81 -31.98 10.40
C ALA A 466 1.60 -30.94 9.59
N LEU A 467 0.97 -30.38 8.55
CA LEU A 467 1.57 -29.30 7.77
C LEU A 467 1.79 -28.05 8.63
N LEU A 468 0.82 -27.64 9.43
CA LEU A 468 0.98 -26.47 10.30
C LEU A 468 1.98 -26.70 11.43
N ASP A 469 2.04 -27.89 12.00
CA ASP A 469 2.99 -28.25 13.06
C ASP A 469 4.44 -28.13 12.58
N GLY A 470 4.73 -28.49 11.33
CA GLY A 470 6.08 -28.29 10.79
C GLY A 470 6.45 -26.82 10.55
N TYR A 471 5.48 -25.89 10.50
CA TYR A 471 5.73 -24.44 10.52
C TYR A 471 5.77 -23.85 11.94
N PHE A 472 5.27 -24.60 12.94
CA PHE A 472 5.26 -24.24 14.36
C PHE A 472 5.94 -25.32 15.23
N PRO A 473 7.26 -25.53 15.09
CA PRO A 473 7.97 -26.69 15.66
C PRO A 473 8.06 -26.73 17.20
N GLU A 474 7.80 -25.62 17.90
CA GLU A 474 7.77 -25.56 19.36
C GLU A 474 6.46 -24.93 19.83
N THR A 475 5.44 -25.75 20.10
CA THR A 475 4.19 -25.29 20.68
C THR A 475 4.00 -25.88 22.07
N ALA A 476 4.10 -25.03 23.09
CA ALA A 476 3.55 -25.36 24.38
C ALA A 476 2.03 -25.62 24.21
N LEU A 477 1.49 -26.58 24.96
CA LEU A 477 0.06 -26.86 24.92
C LEU A 477 -0.72 -25.55 25.18
N PRO A 478 -1.76 -25.25 24.37
CA PRO A 478 -2.58 -24.07 24.59
C PRO A 478 -3.13 -24.06 26.01
N THR A 479 -2.99 -22.93 26.68
CA THR A 479 -3.44 -22.80 28.07
C THR A 479 -4.88 -22.33 28.19
N THR A 480 -5.42 -21.74 27.12
CA THR A 480 -6.76 -21.16 27.04
C THR A 480 -7.32 -21.29 25.62
N THR A 481 -8.63 -21.14 25.44
CA THR A 481 -9.28 -21.15 24.11
C THR A 481 -8.80 -20.04 23.19
N TRP A 482 -8.27 -18.95 23.74
CA TRP A 482 -7.77 -17.79 23.00
C TRP A 482 -6.25 -17.63 23.12
N ASP A 483 -5.53 -18.73 23.37
CA ASP A 483 -4.08 -18.74 23.34
C ASP A 483 -3.58 -18.24 21.98
N ALA A 484 -2.45 -17.52 21.98
CA ALA A 484 -1.87 -16.94 20.77
C ALA A 484 -1.61 -18.03 19.72
N ILE A 485 -1.21 -19.24 20.13
CA ILE A 485 -0.96 -20.33 19.18
C ILE A 485 -2.23 -20.77 18.45
N ILE A 486 -3.39 -20.81 19.12
CA ILE A 486 -4.67 -21.16 18.49
C ILE A 486 -5.02 -20.11 17.43
N VAL A 487 -4.89 -18.82 17.78
CA VAL A 487 -5.14 -17.72 16.84
C VAL A 487 -4.19 -17.80 15.64
N LYS A 488 -2.92 -18.14 15.88
CA LYS A 488 -1.94 -18.36 14.80
C LYS A 488 -2.34 -19.50 13.88
N PHE A 489 -2.73 -20.63 14.46
CA PHE A 489 -3.11 -21.83 13.72
C PHE A 489 -4.32 -21.58 12.81
N VAL A 490 -5.35 -20.90 13.33
CA VAL A 490 -6.56 -20.55 12.57
C VAL A 490 -6.21 -19.67 11.37
N LEU A 491 -5.44 -18.60 11.58
CA LEU A 491 -5.06 -17.69 10.49
C LEU A 491 -4.09 -18.34 9.50
N ALA A 492 -3.16 -19.17 9.98
CA ALA A 492 -2.24 -19.92 9.13
C ALA A 492 -2.97 -20.95 8.25
N SER A 493 -4.06 -21.54 8.76
CA SER A 493 -4.86 -22.49 8.00
C SER A 493 -5.41 -21.88 6.70
N ASP A 494 -5.77 -20.59 6.70
CA ASP A 494 -6.25 -19.92 5.49
C ASP A 494 -5.16 -19.80 4.42
N LEU A 495 -3.89 -19.61 4.81
CA LEU A 495 -2.78 -19.45 3.86
C LEU A 495 -2.32 -20.76 3.21
N ILE A 496 -2.52 -21.90 3.88
CA ILE A 496 -2.16 -23.22 3.34
C ILE A 496 -3.30 -23.89 2.56
N ARG A 497 -4.54 -23.42 2.72
CA ARG A 497 -5.72 -23.97 2.05
C ARG A 497 -5.89 -23.41 0.65
N THR A 498 -6.60 -24.18 -0.19
CA THR A 498 -7.04 -23.74 -1.52
C THR A 498 -8.51 -23.37 -1.51
N PHE A 499 -8.86 -22.30 -2.21
CA PHE A 499 -10.23 -21.81 -2.32
C PHE A 499 -10.83 -21.95 -3.73
N ASP A 500 -10.23 -22.79 -4.58
CA ASP A 500 -10.66 -22.95 -5.98
C ASP A 500 -12.10 -23.45 -6.09
N HIS A 501 -12.53 -24.41 -5.26
CA HIS A 501 -13.92 -24.87 -5.21
C HIS A 501 -14.93 -23.75 -4.87
N ILE A 502 -14.54 -22.76 -4.07
CA ILE A 502 -15.38 -21.60 -3.74
C ILE A 502 -15.39 -20.63 -4.92
N PHE A 503 -14.23 -20.42 -5.55
CA PHE A 503 -14.15 -19.66 -6.79
C PHE A 503 -15.05 -20.28 -7.87
N ASP A 504 -15.05 -21.59 -8.06
CA ASP A 504 -15.87 -22.27 -9.07
C ASP A 504 -17.37 -22.04 -8.82
N LYS A 505 -17.79 -22.10 -7.55
CA LYS A 505 -19.15 -21.74 -7.14
C LYS A 505 -19.48 -20.28 -7.44
N ILE A 506 -18.54 -19.36 -7.22
CA ILE A 506 -18.71 -17.93 -7.55
C ILE A 506 -18.83 -17.76 -9.07
N ALA A 507 -17.95 -18.39 -9.84
CA ALA A 507 -17.94 -18.31 -11.30
C ALA A 507 -19.24 -18.83 -11.92
N HIS A 508 -19.76 -19.96 -11.41
CA HIS A 508 -21.06 -20.49 -11.81
C HIS A 508 -22.21 -19.55 -11.41
N LYS A 509 -22.20 -19.03 -10.18
CA LYS A 509 -23.26 -18.13 -9.68
C LYS A 509 -23.31 -16.80 -10.43
N LEU A 510 -22.17 -16.34 -10.95
CA LEU A 510 -22.03 -15.10 -11.70
C LEU A 510 -22.02 -15.32 -13.22
N GLU A 511 -22.23 -16.56 -13.68
CA GLU A 511 -22.38 -16.91 -15.10
C GLU A 511 -21.19 -16.39 -15.95
N PHE A 512 -19.96 -16.56 -15.46
CA PHE A 512 -18.76 -16.07 -16.16
C PHE A 512 -18.56 -16.68 -17.55
N ASP A 513 -19.11 -17.87 -17.77
CA ASP A 513 -19.15 -18.56 -19.07
C ASP A 513 -20.08 -17.89 -20.09
N GLU A 514 -21.06 -17.10 -19.63
CA GLU A 514 -22.00 -16.37 -20.50
C GLU A 514 -21.51 -14.94 -20.85
N PHE A 515 -20.51 -14.42 -20.14
CA PHE A 515 -19.94 -13.08 -20.39
C PHE A 515 -19.43 -12.89 -21.84
N PRO A 516 -18.76 -13.86 -22.47
CA PRO A 516 -18.38 -13.77 -23.88
C PRO A 516 -19.56 -13.46 -24.81
N GLU A 517 -20.72 -14.06 -24.56
CA GLU A 517 -21.91 -13.90 -25.42
C GLU A 517 -22.54 -12.52 -25.21
N TYR A 518 -22.83 -12.16 -23.96
CA TYR A 518 -23.62 -10.96 -23.64
C TYR A 518 -22.79 -9.69 -23.47
N MET A 519 -21.56 -9.80 -22.96
CA MET A 519 -20.69 -8.66 -22.62
C MET A 519 -19.53 -8.48 -23.61
N LYS A 520 -19.33 -9.42 -24.55
CA LYS A 520 -18.20 -9.44 -25.49
C LYS A 520 -16.85 -9.35 -24.78
N LEU A 521 -16.77 -9.99 -23.62
CA LEU A 521 -15.60 -10.03 -22.75
C LEU A 521 -15.47 -11.44 -22.16
N GLY A 522 -14.26 -12.02 -22.18
CA GLY A 522 -13.97 -13.31 -21.58
C GLY A 522 -12.78 -13.23 -20.61
N ILE A 523 -12.74 -14.13 -19.65
CA ILE A 523 -11.58 -14.33 -18.77
C ILE A 523 -10.44 -14.94 -19.61
N LYS A 524 -9.20 -14.51 -19.38
CA LYS A 524 -8.02 -15.12 -20.02
C LYS A 524 -7.73 -16.48 -19.39
N ASP A 525 -7.49 -17.48 -20.23
CA ASP A 525 -7.09 -18.82 -19.79
C ASP A 525 -5.77 -18.78 -19.00
N GLU A 526 -4.82 -17.97 -19.48
CA GLU A 526 -3.55 -17.71 -18.83
C GLU A 526 -3.42 -16.22 -18.49
N HIS A 527 -3.11 -15.95 -17.23
CA HIS A 527 -2.80 -14.61 -16.76
C HIS A 527 -1.37 -14.25 -17.11
N THR A 528 -1.18 -13.09 -17.74
CA THR A 528 0.17 -12.63 -18.15
C THR A 528 0.67 -11.49 -17.30
N ILE A 529 -0.22 -10.71 -16.67
CA ILE A 529 0.11 -9.52 -15.87
C ILE A 529 0.30 -9.90 -14.40
N ILE A 530 -0.72 -10.49 -13.77
CA ILE A 530 -0.73 -10.90 -12.36
C ILE A 530 -1.34 -12.29 -12.22
N GLU A 531 -0.70 -13.15 -11.42
CA GLU A 531 -1.25 -14.47 -11.12
C GLU A 531 -2.65 -14.39 -10.53
N LYS A 532 -3.50 -15.38 -10.82
CA LYS A 532 -4.86 -15.48 -10.25
C LYS A 532 -4.84 -15.44 -8.72
N TRP A 533 -3.88 -16.14 -8.10
CA TRP A 533 -3.74 -16.28 -6.65
C TRP A 533 -2.34 -15.84 -6.19
N PRO A 534 -2.04 -14.52 -6.20
CA PRO A 534 -0.68 -14.03 -6.00
C PRO A 534 -0.17 -14.21 -4.57
N PHE A 535 -1.09 -14.35 -3.59
CA PHE A 535 -0.75 -14.43 -2.16
C PHE A 535 -0.84 -15.84 -1.57
N ARG A 536 -0.98 -16.86 -2.41
CA ARG A 536 -0.78 -18.26 -1.97
C ARG A 536 0.70 -18.55 -1.83
N LEU A 537 1.05 -19.38 -0.84
CA LEU A 537 2.40 -19.90 -0.66
C LEU A 537 2.87 -20.61 -1.93
N LYS A 538 4.08 -20.30 -2.39
CA LYS A 538 4.68 -20.89 -3.59
C LYS A 538 5.54 -22.11 -3.26
N LEU A 539 6.15 -22.11 -2.09
CA LEU A 539 6.99 -23.18 -1.58
C LEU A 539 6.20 -24.11 -0.67
N LYS A 540 6.45 -25.41 -0.82
CA LYS A 540 5.94 -26.44 0.08
C LYS A 540 6.84 -26.56 1.30
N GLN A 541 6.26 -26.95 2.42
CA GLN A 541 7.03 -27.28 3.63
C GLN A 541 8.17 -28.27 3.32
N GLY A 542 9.33 -28.04 3.93
CA GLY A 542 10.55 -28.80 3.70
C GLY A 542 11.39 -28.32 2.51
N GLN A 543 10.85 -27.47 1.63
CA GLN A 543 11.65 -26.79 0.62
C GLN A 543 12.47 -25.65 1.22
N ALA A 544 13.66 -25.40 0.66
CA ALA A 544 14.50 -24.28 1.09
C ALA A 544 13.75 -22.95 0.88
N GLY A 545 13.65 -22.13 1.93
CA GLY A 545 12.93 -20.85 1.88
C GLY A 545 11.46 -20.91 2.29
N ALA A 546 10.90 -22.11 2.53
CA ALA A 546 9.46 -22.27 2.78
C ALA A 546 9.01 -21.65 4.11
N GLN A 547 9.83 -21.76 5.18
CA GLN A 547 9.54 -21.13 6.46
C GLN A 547 9.56 -19.60 6.33
N GLU A 548 10.56 -19.07 5.64
CA GLU A 548 10.73 -17.63 5.43
C GLU A 548 9.60 -17.05 4.55
N GLU A 549 9.08 -17.82 3.59
CA GLU A 549 7.89 -17.43 2.85
C GLU A 549 6.65 -17.43 3.73
N PHE A 550 6.44 -18.50 4.50
CA PHE A 550 5.31 -18.60 5.42
C PHE A 550 5.29 -17.44 6.42
N ASP A 551 6.38 -17.21 7.14
CA ASP A 551 6.49 -16.14 8.14
C ASP A 551 6.24 -14.76 7.53
N ARG A 552 6.78 -14.51 6.33
CA ARG A 552 6.55 -13.27 5.59
C ARG A 552 5.06 -13.10 5.25
N MET A 553 4.40 -14.14 4.75
CA MET A 553 2.99 -14.06 4.35
C MET A 553 2.06 -13.87 5.55
N MET A 554 2.35 -14.53 6.69
CA MET A 554 1.64 -14.30 7.95
C MET A 554 1.73 -12.83 8.42
N GLY A 555 2.85 -12.16 8.15
CA GLY A 555 3.07 -10.75 8.50
C GLY A 555 2.60 -9.71 7.46
N ALA A 556 2.25 -10.13 6.24
CA ALA A 556 2.01 -9.22 5.10
C ALA A 556 0.59 -8.64 5.00
N GLY A 557 -0.31 -8.98 5.94
CA GLY A 557 -1.67 -8.44 5.96
C GLY A 557 -2.62 -8.99 4.88
N VAL A 558 -2.17 -9.96 4.08
CA VAL A 558 -2.97 -10.70 3.10
C VAL A 558 -3.44 -12.03 3.68
N THR A 559 -4.53 -12.57 3.14
CA THR A 559 -5.16 -13.80 3.66
C THR A 559 -4.99 -15.01 2.76
N GLY A 560 -4.57 -14.81 1.51
CA GLY A 560 -4.51 -15.87 0.49
C GLY A 560 -5.86 -16.13 -0.19
N LYS A 561 -6.92 -15.45 0.25
CA LYS A 561 -8.28 -15.50 -0.33
C LYS A 561 -8.48 -14.46 -1.42
N GLU A 562 -7.59 -13.47 -1.51
CA GLU A 562 -7.67 -12.46 -2.55
C GLU A 562 -7.25 -13.07 -3.89
N PHE A 563 -8.06 -12.83 -4.92
CA PHE A 563 -7.76 -13.28 -6.27
C PHE A 563 -7.94 -12.18 -7.30
N TYR A 564 -7.29 -12.36 -8.43
CA TYR A 564 -7.38 -11.49 -9.59
C TYR A 564 -8.00 -12.26 -10.75
N LEU A 565 -8.64 -11.52 -11.66
CA LEU A 565 -9.04 -12.02 -12.97
C LEU A 565 -8.54 -11.04 -14.03
N GLU A 566 -7.98 -11.60 -15.09
CA GLU A 566 -7.64 -10.85 -16.29
C GLU A 566 -8.67 -11.12 -17.39
N TRP A 567 -9.22 -10.06 -17.96
CA TRP A 567 -10.26 -10.15 -18.97
C TRP A 567 -9.79 -9.56 -20.30
N LYS A 568 -10.21 -10.17 -21.40
CA LYS A 568 -9.97 -9.73 -22.77
C LYS A 568 -11.28 -9.61 -23.53
N ARG A 569 -11.34 -8.70 -24.49
CA ARG A 569 -12.48 -8.64 -25.42
C ARG A 569 -12.45 -9.85 -26.36
N VAL A 570 -13.64 -10.35 -26.69
CA VAL A 570 -13.83 -11.52 -27.58
C VAL A 570 -14.71 -11.19 -28.78
#